data_AF-A0A7S2QEK1-F1
#
_entry.id   AF-A0A7S2QEK1-F1
#
_cell.length_a   1.000
_cell.length_b   1.000
_cell.length_c   1.000
_cell.angle_alpha   90.00
_cell.angle_beta   90.00
_cell.angle_gamma   90.00
#
_symmetry.space_group_name_H-M   'P 1'
#
loop_
_entity.id
_entity.type
_entity.pdbx_description
1 polymer ?
#
loop_
_entity_poly.entity_id
_entity_poly.type
_entity_poly.pdbx_seq_one_letter_code
_entity_poly.pdbx_strand_id
1 'polypeptide(L)'
;VGGGGPPPFCSWCRQDYHYHADCNSVQPLRLQWLEWISRGRGEYHGAYADYDEAAQRHRGLVRDAVARHKELEVDEEWKAGHCRMCPKCFRAIERTEGCNAMICGQNYHGGNKQPGCGHKFDWMTAPVYKAKVDRHQELPALDVERSKLRGAGVRHFFTSCRCCGDGIRGPRFRCLHCEDFDCCIACEASLAKTHAAEHVFQLVFEPENPINEDLPVGTEVEVFGLDGSAAALNGVVAKVLRYLPEPRMYDLDLPFGGGQPLVPVTNVQPAGVDSCHAAQEILELALAQQEARRFHLDLEEGRRVQIVGDHSDTELANVLGSIVRYQPAGSTDYEVSLEKPREWPCPRCTLLNLPAARTCRVCQGAR
;
A
#
# COMPACT_ATOMS: atom_id res chain seq x y z
N VAL A 1 6.42 -18.21 25.34
CA VAL A 1 5.17 -18.76 24.76
C VAL A 1 5.61 -19.67 23.61
N GLY A 2 5.68 -21.00 23.69
CA GLY A 2 4.92 -21.95 24.49
C GLY A 2 3.83 -22.62 23.64
N GLY A 3 4.21 -23.30 22.54
CA GLY A 3 3.28 -23.97 21.62
C GLY A 3 3.99 -24.62 20.43
N GLY A 4 4.82 -25.64 20.70
CA GLY A 4 5.65 -26.32 19.70
C GLY A 4 4.88 -27.35 18.88
N GLY A 5 4.15 -26.89 17.86
CA GLY A 5 3.90 -27.69 16.67
C GLY A 5 5.09 -27.56 15.70
N PRO A 6 5.26 -28.47 14.73
CA PRO A 6 6.19 -28.22 13.62
C PRO A 6 5.81 -26.91 12.92
N PRO A 7 6.78 -26.14 12.41
CA PRO A 7 6.49 -24.90 11.71
C PRO A 7 5.51 -25.17 10.56
N PRO A 8 4.57 -24.24 10.30
CA PRO A 8 3.62 -24.41 9.21
C PRO A 8 4.39 -24.54 7.89
N PHE A 9 3.95 -25.46 7.03
CA PHE A 9 4.50 -25.64 5.69
C PHE A 9 3.44 -25.34 4.63
N CYS A 10 3.89 -24.87 3.47
CA CYS A 10 3.02 -24.64 2.32
C CYS A 10 2.55 -25.97 1.73
N SER A 11 1.24 -26.18 1.65
CA SER A 11 0.65 -27.41 1.10
C SER A 11 0.97 -27.62 -0.39
N TRP A 12 1.31 -26.55 -1.11
CA TRP A 12 1.63 -26.59 -2.53
C TRP A 12 3.11 -26.89 -2.78
N CYS A 13 4.02 -25.99 -2.38
CA CYS A 13 5.46 -26.12 -2.64
C CYS A 13 6.21 -26.95 -1.58
N ARG A 14 5.57 -27.28 -0.45
CA ARG A 14 6.14 -28.05 0.68
C ARG A 14 7.37 -27.43 1.34
N GLN A 15 7.58 -26.13 1.13
CA GLN A 15 8.55 -25.32 1.86
C GLN A 15 7.91 -24.74 3.12
N ASP A 16 8.70 -24.04 3.93
CA ASP A 16 8.17 -23.23 5.04
C ASP A 16 7.05 -22.33 4.54
N TYR A 17 5.99 -22.23 5.32
CA TYR A 17 4.81 -21.46 4.93
C TYR A 17 5.17 -19.99 4.75
N HIS A 18 4.53 -19.34 3.79
CA HIS A 18 4.79 -17.96 3.41
C HIS A 18 3.47 -17.18 3.38
N TYR A 19 3.29 -16.28 4.35
CA TYR A 19 2.04 -15.54 4.58
C TYR A 19 1.82 -14.39 3.59
N HIS A 20 2.91 -13.81 3.08
CA HIS A 20 2.88 -12.56 2.31
C HIS A 20 3.45 -12.70 0.90
N ALA A 21 3.67 -13.92 0.43
CA ALA A 21 4.17 -14.21 -0.90
C ALA A 21 3.47 -15.45 -1.46
N ASP A 22 3.27 -15.49 -2.78
CA ASP A 22 2.96 -16.74 -3.47
C ASP A 22 4.22 -17.61 -3.58
N CYS A 23 4.05 -18.90 -3.89
CA CYS A 23 5.15 -19.86 -3.92
C CYS A 23 6.25 -19.51 -4.94
N ASN A 24 5.90 -18.87 -6.06
CA ASN A 24 6.85 -18.53 -7.12
C ASN A 24 7.66 -17.27 -6.75
N SER A 25 7.08 -16.36 -5.96
CA SER A 25 7.76 -15.16 -5.47
C SER A 25 8.76 -15.43 -4.33
N VAL A 26 8.65 -16.55 -3.61
CA VAL A 26 9.51 -16.84 -2.44
C VAL A 26 10.99 -16.88 -2.81
N GLN A 27 11.36 -17.52 -3.91
CA GLN A 27 12.78 -17.64 -4.30
C GLN A 27 13.39 -16.33 -4.81
N PRO A 28 12.72 -15.56 -5.68
CA PRO A 28 13.15 -14.21 -6.02
C PRO A 28 13.34 -13.33 -4.78
N LEU A 29 12.42 -13.41 -3.81
CA LEU A 29 12.55 -12.67 -2.54
C LEU A 29 13.71 -13.17 -1.69
N ARG A 30 14.00 -14.49 -1.68
CA ARG A 30 15.21 -15.04 -1.06
C ARG A 30 16.49 -14.49 -1.67
N LEU A 31 16.54 -14.39 -2.99
CA LEU A 31 17.69 -13.83 -3.71
C LEU A 31 17.87 -12.35 -3.39
N GLN A 32 16.79 -11.56 -3.40
CA GLN A 32 16.83 -10.15 -3.00
C GLN A 32 17.25 -9.97 -1.54
N TRP A 33 16.73 -10.81 -0.63
CA TRP A 33 17.12 -10.79 0.78
C TRP A 33 18.60 -11.14 0.95
N LEU A 34 19.07 -12.18 0.25
CA LEU A 34 20.47 -12.57 0.24
C LEU A 34 21.35 -11.43 -0.28
N GLU A 35 20.95 -10.74 -1.35
CA GLU A 35 21.67 -9.58 -1.88
C GLU A 35 21.72 -8.42 -0.87
N TRP A 36 20.61 -8.14 -0.19
CA TRP A 36 20.55 -7.13 0.86
C TRP A 36 21.50 -7.44 2.02
N ILE A 37 21.37 -8.60 2.66
CA ILE A 37 22.25 -8.99 3.79
C ILE A 37 23.69 -9.19 3.34
N SER A 38 23.94 -9.30 2.03
CA SER A 38 25.26 -9.50 1.47
C SER A 38 26.03 -8.23 1.16
N ARG A 39 25.33 -7.25 0.58
CA ARG A 39 25.92 -6.04 0.03
C ARG A 39 25.04 -4.84 0.29
N GLY A 40 23.74 -4.96 0.00
CA GLY A 40 22.81 -3.83 0.06
C GLY A 40 22.72 -3.13 1.41
N ARG A 41 22.78 -3.88 2.52
CA ARG A 41 22.85 -3.34 3.89
C ARG A 41 24.06 -2.40 4.05
N GLY A 42 25.24 -2.85 3.59
CA GLY A 42 26.47 -2.09 3.71
C GLY A 42 26.44 -0.80 2.87
N GLU A 43 25.89 -0.87 1.66
CA GLU A 43 25.68 0.30 0.79
C GLU A 43 24.70 1.30 1.42
N TYR A 44 23.59 0.79 1.98
CA TYR A 44 22.58 1.64 2.60
C TYR A 44 23.11 2.39 3.83
N HIS A 45 23.75 1.67 4.77
CA HIS A 45 24.27 2.26 6.02
C HIS A 45 25.59 3.03 5.87
N GLY A 46 26.26 2.95 4.72
CA GLY A 46 27.54 3.65 4.50
C GLY A 46 28.73 2.95 5.16
N ALA A 47 28.93 1.67 4.85
CA ALA A 47 30.08 0.85 5.22
C ALA A 47 30.30 0.66 6.75
N TYR A 48 29.25 0.28 7.49
CA TYR A 48 29.38 -0.13 8.89
C TYR A 48 28.90 -1.57 9.14
N ALA A 49 29.85 -2.38 9.62
CA ALA A 49 29.73 -3.63 10.39
C ALA A 49 29.15 -4.89 9.71
N ASP A 50 30.00 -5.61 8.96
CA ASP A 50 29.74 -7.01 8.54
C ASP A 50 30.77 -8.01 9.13
N TYR A 51 31.20 -7.77 10.38
CA TYR A 51 32.18 -8.61 11.10
C TYR A 51 31.56 -9.47 12.22
N ASP A 52 30.22 -9.59 12.26
CA ASP A 52 29.54 -10.37 13.29
C ASP A 52 29.29 -11.82 12.83
N GLU A 53 29.68 -12.80 13.64
CA GLU A 53 29.47 -14.23 13.36
C GLU A 53 27.99 -14.57 13.14
N ALA A 54 27.07 -13.87 13.82
CA ALA A 54 25.63 -14.07 13.63
C ALA A 54 25.18 -13.67 12.21
N ALA A 55 25.73 -12.58 11.67
CA ALA A 55 25.45 -12.12 10.32
C ALA A 55 26.00 -13.11 9.27
N GLN A 56 27.21 -13.62 9.48
CA GLN A 56 27.81 -14.65 8.62
C GLN A 56 27.00 -15.94 8.60
N ARG A 57 26.54 -16.40 9.77
CA ARG A 57 25.68 -17.59 9.90
C ARG A 57 24.35 -17.40 9.18
N HIS A 58 23.68 -16.27 9.40
CA HIS A 58 22.43 -15.92 8.72
C HIS A 58 22.59 -15.93 7.20
N ARG A 59 23.65 -15.28 6.69
CA ARG A 59 23.98 -15.26 5.26
C ARG A 59 24.25 -16.66 4.68
N GLY A 60 24.90 -17.53 5.45
CA GLY A 60 25.09 -18.93 5.09
C GLY A 60 23.77 -19.70 4.97
N LEU A 61 22.90 -19.60 5.98
CA LEU A 61 21.61 -20.30 6.01
C LEU A 61 20.69 -19.89 4.84
N VAL A 62 20.61 -18.59 4.54
CA VAL A 62 19.83 -18.09 3.41
C VAL A 62 20.43 -18.57 2.07
N ARG A 63 21.76 -18.60 1.93
CA ARG A 63 22.43 -19.14 0.73
C ARG A 63 22.13 -20.63 0.53
N ASP A 64 22.19 -21.41 1.60
CA ASP A 64 21.87 -22.84 1.53
C ASP A 64 20.38 -23.06 1.18
N ALA A 65 19.48 -22.21 1.68
CA ALA A 65 18.07 -22.24 1.32
C ALA A 65 17.84 -21.92 -0.18
N VAL A 66 18.55 -20.92 -0.71
CA VAL A 66 18.55 -20.59 -2.15
C VAL A 66 19.01 -21.79 -2.98
N ALA A 67 20.08 -22.47 -2.57
CA ALA A 67 20.61 -23.65 -3.27
C ALA A 67 19.60 -24.81 -3.27
N ARG A 68 19.03 -25.15 -2.10
CA ARG A 68 17.99 -26.21 -1.98
C ARG A 68 16.76 -25.92 -2.83
N HIS A 69 16.35 -24.66 -2.95
CA HIS A 69 15.20 -24.31 -3.79
C HIS A 69 15.52 -24.44 -5.28
N LYS A 70 16.76 -24.12 -5.70
CA LYS A 70 17.19 -24.36 -7.09
C LYS A 70 17.19 -25.85 -7.45
N GLU A 71 17.55 -26.72 -6.51
CA GLU A 71 17.42 -28.17 -6.70
C GLU A 71 15.95 -28.59 -6.88
N LEU A 72 15.03 -28.00 -6.10
CA LEU A 72 13.59 -28.22 -6.23
C LEU A 72 13.05 -27.73 -7.58
N GLU A 73 13.47 -26.57 -8.07
CA GLU A 73 13.10 -26.06 -9.39
C GLU A 73 13.50 -27.04 -10.50
N VAL A 74 14.74 -27.55 -10.44
CA VAL A 74 15.25 -28.54 -11.40
C VAL A 74 14.46 -29.85 -11.32
N ASP A 75 14.14 -30.33 -10.11
CA ASP A 75 13.32 -31.52 -9.89
C ASP A 75 11.88 -31.34 -10.42
N GLU A 76 11.25 -30.18 -10.18
CA GLU A 76 9.91 -29.87 -10.68
C GLU A 76 9.87 -29.70 -12.21
N GLU A 77 10.88 -29.08 -12.82
CA GLU A 77 11.03 -28.98 -14.27
C GLU A 77 11.24 -30.37 -14.89
N TRP A 78 12.09 -31.19 -14.26
CA TRP A 78 12.30 -32.57 -14.68
C TRP A 78 10.99 -33.37 -14.61
N LYS A 79 10.23 -33.27 -13.51
CA LYS A 79 8.91 -33.91 -13.40
C LYS A 79 7.93 -33.40 -14.43
N ALA A 80 7.91 -32.10 -14.75
CA ALA A 80 7.03 -31.56 -15.77
C ALA A 80 7.33 -32.13 -17.16
N GLY A 81 8.59 -32.40 -17.46
CA GLY A 81 9.02 -33.06 -18.71
C GLY A 81 8.85 -34.59 -18.74
N HIS A 82 8.94 -35.26 -17.58
CA HIS A 82 9.10 -36.73 -17.52
C HIS A 82 7.94 -37.47 -16.81
N CYS A 83 7.09 -36.76 -16.06
CA CYS A 83 6.01 -37.35 -15.27
C CYS A 83 4.61 -36.99 -15.79
N ARG A 84 3.66 -37.88 -15.52
CA ARG A 84 2.22 -37.65 -15.72
C ARG A 84 1.44 -37.90 -14.44
N MET A 85 0.23 -37.39 -14.37
CA MET A 85 -0.64 -37.51 -13.21
C MET A 85 -1.63 -38.66 -13.39
N CYS A 86 -1.86 -39.42 -12.32
CA CYS A 86 -2.97 -40.36 -12.29
C CYS A 86 -4.31 -39.62 -12.48
N PRO A 87 -5.18 -40.02 -13.42
CA PRO A 87 -6.47 -39.34 -13.64
C PRO A 87 -7.44 -39.40 -12.44
N LYS A 88 -7.23 -40.36 -11.51
CA LYS A 88 -8.12 -40.56 -10.36
C LYS A 88 -7.64 -39.85 -9.09
N CYS A 89 -6.36 -39.96 -8.76
CA CYS A 89 -5.81 -39.42 -7.50
C CYS A 89 -4.80 -38.30 -7.69
N PHE A 90 -4.54 -37.89 -8.94
CA PHE A 90 -3.61 -36.81 -9.31
C PHE A 90 -2.16 -36.98 -8.82
N ARG A 91 -1.79 -38.19 -8.39
CA ARG A 91 -0.41 -38.50 -8.02
C ARG A 91 0.48 -38.46 -9.25
N ALA A 92 1.63 -37.81 -9.13
CA ALA A 92 2.69 -37.82 -10.14
C ALA A 92 3.29 -39.23 -10.27
N ILE A 93 3.44 -39.69 -11.50
CA ILE A 93 3.94 -41.01 -11.86
C ILE A 93 5.02 -40.80 -12.93
N GLU A 94 6.17 -41.41 -12.73
CA GLU A 94 7.26 -41.50 -13.70
C GLU A 94 7.12 -42.80 -14.51
N ARG A 95 7.45 -42.76 -15.80
CA ARG A 95 7.47 -43.95 -16.65
C ARG A 95 8.87 -44.55 -16.66
N THR A 96 9.05 -45.67 -15.95
CA THR A 96 10.37 -46.31 -15.81
C THR A 96 10.72 -47.26 -16.96
N GLU A 97 9.76 -47.91 -17.64
CA GLU A 97 9.92 -48.67 -18.90
C GLU A 97 8.62 -49.40 -19.32
N GLY A 98 8.50 -49.81 -20.59
CA GLY A 98 7.82 -51.07 -20.95
C GLY A 98 6.38 -51.07 -21.49
N CYS A 99 5.53 -50.07 -21.27
CA CYS A 99 4.19 -50.02 -21.89
C CYS A 99 3.50 -48.65 -21.69
N ASN A 100 2.49 -48.33 -22.51
CA ASN A 100 1.59 -47.19 -22.27
C ASN A 100 0.53 -47.51 -21.20
N ALA A 101 0.24 -48.78 -20.93
CA ALA A 101 -0.70 -49.19 -19.90
C ALA A 101 -0.02 -49.09 -18.51
N MET A 102 -0.50 -48.16 -17.68
CA MET A 102 0.08 -47.84 -16.37
C MET A 102 -0.89 -48.21 -15.24
N ILE A 103 -0.34 -48.56 -14.06
CA ILE A 103 -1.10 -48.78 -12.83
C ILE A 103 -0.55 -47.87 -11.74
N CYS A 104 -1.41 -47.01 -11.17
CA CYS A 104 -0.99 -46.09 -10.12
C CYS A 104 -0.51 -46.84 -8.86
N GLY A 105 0.79 -46.77 -8.57
CA GLY A 105 1.43 -47.37 -7.38
C GLY A 105 2.03 -48.77 -7.59
N GLN A 106 2.08 -49.28 -8.83
CA GLN A 106 2.66 -50.59 -9.13
C GLN A 106 3.45 -50.57 -10.44
N ASN A 107 4.64 -51.17 -10.42
CA ASN A 107 5.35 -51.49 -11.66
C ASN A 107 4.70 -52.73 -12.31
N TYR A 108 4.63 -52.77 -13.64
CA TYR A 108 4.07 -53.91 -14.39
C TYR A 108 4.76 -55.25 -14.07
N HIS A 109 6.01 -55.22 -13.59
CA HIS A 109 6.80 -56.39 -13.18
C HIS A 109 6.83 -56.68 -11.66
N GLY A 110 5.89 -56.14 -10.88
CA GLY A 110 5.59 -56.66 -9.53
C GLY A 110 6.62 -56.43 -8.41
N GLY A 111 7.78 -55.81 -8.69
CA GLY A 111 8.85 -55.61 -7.71
C GLY A 111 8.73 -54.36 -6.83
N ASN A 112 8.15 -53.26 -7.33
CA ASN A 112 8.01 -52.01 -6.58
C ASN A 112 6.53 -51.69 -6.32
N LYS A 113 6.11 -51.80 -5.06
CA LYS A 113 4.82 -51.29 -4.57
C LYS A 113 5.03 -49.92 -3.96
N GLN A 114 4.55 -48.90 -4.64
CA GLN A 114 4.53 -47.53 -4.12
C GLN A 114 3.12 -47.16 -3.67
N PRO A 115 2.95 -46.15 -2.80
CA PRO A 115 1.61 -45.70 -2.44
C PRO A 115 0.90 -45.18 -3.70
N GLY A 116 -0.27 -45.74 -4.02
CA GLY A 116 -1.04 -45.37 -5.19
C GLY A 116 -2.47 -45.89 -5.09
N CYS A 117 -3.37 -45.37 -5.91
CA CYS A 117 -4.79 -45.74 -5.84
C CYS A 117 -5.14 -47.01 -6.62
N GLY A 118 -4.16 -47.64 -7.29
CA GLY A 118 -4.36 -48.85 -8.11
C GLY A 118 -5.11 -48.63 -9.43
N HIS A 119 -5.46 -47.38 -9.76
CA HIS A 119 -6.18 -47.07 -11.00
C HIS A 119 -5.31 -47.39 -12.22
N LYS A 120 -5.90 -48.05 -13.21
CA LYS A 120 -5.29 -48.40 -14.50
C LYS A 120 -5.63 -47.32 -15.52
N PHE A 121 -4.64 -46.83 -16.26
CA PHE A 121 -4.82 -45.75 -17.23
C PHE A 121 -3.78 -45.82 -18.36
N ASP A 122 -4.05 -45.14 -19.47
CA ASP A 122 -3.09 -45.00 -20.58
C ASP A 122 -2.23 -43.74 -20.37
N TRP A 123 -0.92 -43.94 -20.32
CA TRP A 123 0.08 -42.88 -20.18
C TRP A 123 -0.07 -41.75 -21.21
N MET A 124 -0.32 -42.07 -22.48
CA MET A 124 -0.39 -41.06 -23.55
C MET A 124 -1.53 -40.07 -23.34
N THR A 125 -2.65 -40.55 -22.78
CA THR A 125 -3.84 -39.75 -22.48
C THR A 125 -3.84 -39.15 -21.07
N ALA A 126 -2.92 -39.56 -20.20
CA ALA A 126 -2.88 -39.09 -18.83
C ALA A 126 -2.49 -37.60 -18.76
N PRO A 127 -3.08 -36.80 -17.84
CA PRO A 127 -2.70 -35.41 -17.65
C PRO A 127 -1.20 -35.26 -17.37
N VAL A 128 -0.55 -34.29 -18.02
CA VAL A 128 0.88 -34.00 -17.77
C VAL A 128 1.05 -33.41 -16.37
N TYR A 129 2.15 -33.76 -15.68
CA TYR A 129 2.48 -33.13 -14.41
C TYR A 129 2.75 -31.64 -14.62
N LYS A 130 2.14 -30.79 -13.79
CA LYS A 130 2.41 -29.35 -13.78
C LYS A 130 3.37 -29.05 -12.64
N ALA A 131 4.50 -28.41 -12.96
CA ALA A 131 5.48 -27.97 -11.98
C ALA A 131 4.81 -27.11 -10.90
N LYS A 132 5.17 -27.35 -9.65
CA LYS A 132 4.65 -26.62 -8.48
C LYS A 132 5.53 -25.46 -8.06
N VAL A 133 6.58 -25.18 -8.79
CA VAL A 133 7.40 -23.99 -8.63
C VAL A 133 7.81 -23.63 -10.04
N ASP A 134 7.54 -22.40 -10.44
CA ASP A 134 7.89 -21.91 -11.76
C ASP A 134 9.12 -20.99 -11.68
N ARG A 135 10.07 -21.19 -12.59
CA ARG A 135 11.30 -20.40 -12.71
C ARG A 135 11.05 -19.01 -13.30
N HIS A 136 9.87 -18.73 -13.81
CA HIS A 136 9.61 -17.58 -14.69
C HIS A 136 9.45 -16.22 -14.00
N GLN A 137 9.37 -16.13 -12.68
CA GLN A 137 9.18 -14.84 -12.01
C GLN A 137 10.51 -14.22 -11.58
N GLU A 138 11.16 -13.47 -12.47
CA GLU A 138 12.29 -12.63 -12.09
C GLU A 138 11.76 -11.32 -11.48
N LEU A 139 12.11 -11.05 -10.22
CA LEU A 139 11.91 -9.72 -9.65
C LEU A 139 13.00 -8.78 -10.16
N PRO A 140 12.72 -7.46 -10.29
CA PRO A 140 13.74 -6.48 -10.59
C PRO A 140 14.94 -6.59 -9.63
N ALA A 141 16.14 -6.33 -10.15
CA ALA A 141 17.33 -6.27 -9.31
C ALA A 141 17.15 -5.19 -8.23
N LEU A 142 17.65 -5.47 -7.03
CA LEU A 142 17.59 -4.55 -5.91
C LEU A 142 18.47 -3.32 -6.20
N ASP A 143 17.85 -2.19 -6.51
CA ASP A 143 18.52 -0.90 -6.71
C ASP A 143 18.54 -0.13 -5.38
N VAL A 144 19.57 -0.39 -4.58
CA VAL A 144 19.69 0.15 -3.22
C VAL A 144 19.82 1.68 -3.23
N GLU A 145 20.55 2.25 -4.19
CA GLU A 145 20.75 3.70 -4.29
C GLU A 145 19.44 4.42 -4.61
N ARG A 146 18.69 3.95 -5.61
CA ARG A 146 17.36 4.50 -5.91
C ARG A 146 16.39 4.31 -4.76
N SER A 147 16.47 3.16 -4.09
CA SER A 147 15.63 2.85 -2.93
C SER A 147 15.99 3.69 -1.71
N LYS A 148 17.25 4.07 -1.54
CA LYS A 148 17.70 5.01 -0.51
C LYS A 148 17.18 6.42 -0.80
N LEU A 149 17.20 6.87 -2.05
CA LEU A 149 16.64 8.18 -2.42
C LEU A 149 15.13 8.22 -2.20
N ARG A 150 14.39 7.24 -2.75
CA ARG A 150 12.91 7.22 -2.69
C ARG A 150 12.37 6.81 -1.32
N GLY A 151 13.04 5.88 -0.66
CA GLY A 151 12.66 5.37 0.66
C GLY A 151 13.14 6.24 1.81
N ALA A 152 14.11 7.15 1.61
CA ALA A 152 14.54 8.06 2.66
C ALA A 152 13.38 8.95 3.12
N GLY A 153 13.00 8.80 4.38
CA GLY A 153 11.91 9.54 4.99
C GLY A 153 10.53 8.89 4.86
N VAL A 154 10.34 7.87 4.01
CA VAL A 154 9.04 7.17 3.86
C VAL A 154 8.55 6.64 5.21
N ARG A 155 7.25 6.79 5.47
CA ARG A 155 6.61 6.27 6.68
C ARG A 155 5.57 5.20 6.37
N HIS A 156 5.61 4.11 7.14
CA HIS A 156 4.59 3.06 7.11
C HIS A 156 3.63 3.23 8.30
N PHE A 157 2.63 4.09 8.16
CA PHE A 157 1.78 4.55 9.27
C PHE A 157 0.96 3.45 9.97
N PHE A 158 0.59 2.39 9.26
CA PHE A 158 -0.23 1.30 9.78
C PHE A 158 0.59 0.07 10.21
N THR A 159 1.89 0.25 10.45
CA THR A 159 2.76 -0.85 10.86
C THR A 159 3.84 -0.35 11.81
N SER A 160 4.04 -1.10 12.89
CA SER A 160 5.11 -0.88 13.86
C SER A 160 6.17 -1.97 13.76
N CYS A 161 7.40 -1.61 14.13
CA CYS A 161 8.50 -2.55 14.23
C CYS A 161 8.24 -3.51 15.41
N ARG A 162 8.26 -4.83 15.16
CA ARG A 162 8.13 -5.84 16.22
C ARG A 162 9.34 -5.91 17.16
N CYS A 163 10.47 -5.32 16.78
CA CYS A 163 11.68 -5.28 17.63
C CYS A 163 11.70 -4.10 18.60
N CYS A 164 11.37 -2.88 18.16
CA CYS A 164 11.42 -1.68 19.02
C CYS A 164 10.05 -1.11 19.40
N GLY A 165 8.98 -1.48 18.69
CA GLY A 165 7.62 -0.95 18.89
C GLY A 165 7.33 0.35 18.14
N ASP A 166 8.34 1.04 17.61
CA ASP A 166 8.18 2.31 16.92
C ASP A 166 7.59 2.16 15.51
N GLY A 167 7.02 3.27 14.99
CA GLY A 167 6.61 3.36 13.60
C GLY A 167 7.78 3.21 12.63
N ILE A 168 7.58 2.48 11.53
CA ILE A 168 8.66 2.20 10.58
C ILE A 168 8.90 3.40 9.67
N ARG A 169 10.13 3.92 9.69
CA ARG A 169 10.65 4.94 8.78
C ARG A 169 11.73 4.35 7.87
N GLY A 170 11.72 4.70 6.59
CA GLY A 170 12.58 4.10 5.60
C GLY A 170 12.11 2.70 5.19
N PRO A 171 13.01 1.83 4.72
CA PRO A 171 12.65 0.48 4.29
C PRO A 171 12.03 -0.33 5.44
N ARG A 172 10.90 -0.95 5.13
CA ARG A 172 10.21 -1.94 5.95
C ARG A 172 10.67 -3.34 5.55
N PHE A 173 11.05 -4.14 6.53
CA PHE A 173 11.43 -5.54 6.36
C PHE A 173 10.30 -6.42 6.86
N ARG A 174 9.51 -6.98 5.94
CA ARG A 174 8.39 -7.87 6.26
C ARG A 174 8.83 -9.33 6.18
N CYS A 175 8.72 -10.08 7.27
CA CYS A 175 9.06 -11.50 7.28
C CYS A 175 8.04 -12.30 6.46
N LEU A 176 8.49 -13.14 5.54
CA LEU A 176 7.59 -13.97 4.73
C LEU A 176 6.95 -15.11 5.53
N HIS A 177 7.63 -15.60 6.56
CA HIS A 177 7.27 -16.83 7.28
C HIS A 177 6.51 -16.59 8.58
N CYS A 178 6.25 -15.34 8.92
CA CYS A 178 5.41 -14.95 10.06
C CYS A 178 4.16 -14.24 9.56
N GLU A 179 3.05 -14.41 10.26
CA GLU A 179 1.78 -13.77 9.93
C GLU A 179 1.82 -12.24 10.09
N ASP A 180 2.57 -11.78 11.11
CA ASP A 180 2.61 -10.36 11.49
C ASP A 180 3.96 -10.03 12.13
N PHE A 181 5.00 -9.99 11.29
CA PHE A 181 6.33 -9.57 11.73
C PHE A 181 6.98 -8.61 10.74
N ASP A 182 7.14 -7.36 11.18
CA ASP A 182 7.82 -6.30 10.47
C ASP A 182 8.94 -5.71 11.30
N CYS A 183 10.02 -5.31 10.64
CA CYS A 183 11.19 -4.70 11.26
C CYS A 183 11.55 -3.40 10.54
N CYS A 184 11.99 -2.40 11.30
CA CYS A 184 12.55 -1.17 10.76
C CYS A 184 14.04 -1.34 10.42
N ILE A 185 14.58 -0.42 9.64
CA ILE A 185 16.00 -0.39 9.26
C ILE A 185 16.97 -0.34 10.45
N ALA A 186 16.59 0.32 11.56
CA ALA A 186 17.43 0.40 12.76
C ALA A 186 17.56 -0.95 13.49
N CYS A 187 16.53 -1.79 13.41
CA CYS A 187 16.51 -3.11 14.04
C CYS A 187 16.94 -4.24 13.09
N GLU A 188 16.98 -3.99 11.78
CA GLU A 188 17.24 -5.01 10.74
C GLU A 188 18.54 -5.77 10.97
N ALA A 189 19.62 -5.07 11.36
CA ALA A 189 20.91 -5.70 11.62
C ALA A 189 20.87 -6.72 12.77
N SER A 190 19.94 -6.56 13.71
CA SER A 190 19.78 -7.45 14.86
C SER A 190 18.94 -8.69 14.55
N LEU A 191 18.24 -8.75 13.41
CA LEU A 191 17.34 -9.86 13.07
C LEU A 191 18.04 -11.23 13.07
N ALA A 192 19.33 -11.27 12.72
CA ALA A 192 20.13 -12.49 12.77
C ALA A 192 20.24 -13.11 14.19
N LYS A 193 19.99 -12.30 15.23
CA LYS A 193 20.04 -12.71 16.65
C LYS A 193 18.66 -12.77 17.29
N THR A 194 17.75 -11.91 16.86
CA THR A 194 16.45 -11.70 17.51
C THR A 194 15.29 -12.40 16.79
N HIS A 195 15.53 -12.93 15.59
CA HIS A 195 14.55 -13.65 14.78
C HIS A 195 15.16 -14.94 14.20
N ALA A 196 14.31 -15.83 13.68
CA ALA A 196 14.77 -17.07 13.05
C ALA A 196 15.67 -16.75 11.84
N ALA A 197 16.88 -17.31 11.82
CA ALA A 197 17.93 -16.95 10.86
C ALA A 197 17.69 -17.55 9.46
N GLU A 198 16.78 -18.50 9.33
CA GLU A 198 16.33 -19.06 8.06
C GLU A 198 15.20 -18.23 7.43
N HIS A 199 14.59 -17.32 8.18
CA HIS A 199 13.48 -16.53 7.67
C HIS A 199 13.94 -15.47 6.65
N VAL A 200 13.12 -15.32 5.62
CA VAL A 200 13.33 -14.42 4.50
C VAL A 200 12.48 -13.18 4.70
N PHE A 201 13.05 -12.02 4.39
CA PHE A 201 12.35 -10.74 4.50
C PHE A 201 12.14 -10.12 3.12
N GLN A 202 10.92 -9.65 2.86
CA GLN A 202 10.61 -8.76 1.75
C GLN A 202 11.02 -7.34 2.13
N LEU A 203 11.76 -6.66 1.25
CA LEU A 203 12.09 -5.26 1.39
C LEU A 203 10.98 -4.41 0.76
N VAL A 204 10.32 -3.60 1.57
CA VAL A 204 9.22 -2.72 1.15
C VAL A 204 9.70 -1.27 1.34
N PHE A 205 10.02 -0.60 0.24
CA PHE A 205 10.53 0.79 0.24
C PHE A 205 9.44 1.84 0.09
N GLU A 206 8.32 1.46 -0.51
CA GLU A 206 7.16 2.33 -0.72
C GLU A 206 6.00 1.81 0.14
N PRO A 207 5.18 2.70 0.74
CA PRO A 207 4.07 2.27 1.58
C PRO A 207 2.96 1.68 0.69
N GLU A 208 2.45 0.50 1.05
CA GLU A 208 1.34 -0.14 0.32
C GLU A 208 0.03 0.65 0.44
N ASN A 209 -0.17 1.30 1.58
CA ASN A 209 -1.34 2.12 1.88
C ASN A 209 -0.87 3.55 2.19
N PRO A 210 -0.54 4.36 1.16
CA PRO A 210 -0.13 5.73 1.37
C PRO A 210 -1.33 6.59 1.77
N ILE A 211 -1.12 7.50 2.73
CA ILE A 211 -2.14 8.43 3.24
C ILE A 211 -1.84 9.87 2.82
N ASN A 212 -1.52 10.05 1.54
CA ASN A 212 -1.03 11.30 0.99
C ASN A 212 -1.95 11.91 -0.07
N GLU A 213 -3.07 11.27 -0.40
CA GLU A 213 -4.00 11.77 -1.44
C GLU A 213 -5.05 12.71 -0.85
N ASP A 214 -5.29 13.85 -1.49
CA ASP A 214 -6.35 14.80 -1.14
C ASP A 214 -6.38 15.23 0.34
N LEU A 215 -5.20 15.52 0.88
CA LEU A 215 -5.06 16.02 2.25
C LEU A 215 -5.72 17.41 2.37
N PRO A 216 -6.41 17.70 3.49
CA PRO A 216 -7.05 18.99 3.72
C PRO A 216 -6.09 20.19 3.70
N VAL A 217 -6.65 21.36 3.41
CA VAL A 217 -5.92 22.63 3.53
C VAL A 217 -5.47 22.84 4.98
N GLY A 218 -4.23 23.27 5.16
CA GLY A 218 -3.61 23.49 6.46
C GLY A 218 -2.98 22.26 7.09
N THR A 219 -3.17 21.05 6.53
CA THR A 219 -2.48 19.84 6.99
C THR A 219 -0.96 20.03 6.89
N GLU A 220 -0.25 19.68 7.95
CA GLU A 220 1.22 19.65 7.95
C GLU A 220 1.71 18.38 7.27
N VAL A 221 2.62 18.55 6.32
CA VAL A 221 3.16 17.46 5.51
C VAL A 221 4.67 17.54 5.43
N GLU A 222 5.32 16.39 5.46
CA GLU A 222 6.76 16.22 5.24
C GLU A 222 7.02 15.89 3.77
N VAL A 223 7.92 16.63 3.14
CA VAL A 223 8.37 16.36 1.77
C VAL A 223 9.50 15.32 1.80
N PHE A 224 9.47 14.34 0.92
CA PHE A 224 10.48 13.29 0.85
C PHE A 224 10.68 12.75 -0.58
N GLY A 225 11.78 12.02 -0.79
CA GLY A 225 12.01 11.27 -2.03
C GLY A 225 12.23 12.09 -3.31
N LEU A 226 12.45 13.41 -3.21
CA LEU A 226 12.79 14.26 -4.35
C LEU A 226 14.27 14.10 -4.73
N ASP A 227 14.58 14.26 -6.02
CA ASP A 227 15.92 14.18 -6.59
C ASP A 227 16.39 15.54 -7.16
N GLY A 228 17.63 15.56 -7.65
CA GLY A 228 18.23 16.74 -8.28
C GLY A 228 18.27 17.98 -7.36
N SER A 229 17.93 19.15 -7.91
CA SER A 229 17.89 20.40 -7.15
C SER A 229 16.74 20.45 -6.13
N ALA A 230 15.68 19.68 -6.34
CA ALA A 230 14.52 19.62 -5.46
C ALA A 230 14.76 18.78 -4.20
N ALA A 231 15.83 17.95 -4.18
CA ALA A 231 16.23 17.15 -3.02
C ALA A 231 16.48 17.98 -1.75
N ALA A 232 16.78 19.29 -1.89
CA ALA A 232 16.92 20.21 -0.77
C ALA A 232 15.63 20.41 0.05
N LEU A 233 14.47 20.04 -0.50
CA LEU A 233 13.18 20.09 0.20
C LEU A 233 12.90 18.82 1.01
N ASN A 234 13.67 17.74 0.84
CA ASN A 234 13.46 16.51 1.60
C ASN A 234 13.67 16.73 3.11
N GLY A 235 12.72 16.25 3.92
CA GLY A 235 12.67 16.44 5.37
C GLY A 235 12.06 17.78 5.81
N VAL A 236 11.68 18.66 4.88
CA VAL A 236 10.99 19.91 5.22
C VAL A 236 9.52 19.62 5.52
N VAL A 237 9.05 20.14 6.66
CA VAL A 237 7.63 20.17 7.02
C VAL A 237 7.01 21.45 6.51
N ALA A 238 5.96 21.32 5.70
CA ALA A 238 5.24 22.42 5.03
C ALA A 238 3.73 22.30 5.29
N LYS A 239 2.96 23.34 4.99
CA LYS A 239 1.49 23.31 5.09
C LYS A 239 0.85 23.16 3.72
N VAL A 240 -0.19 22.33 3.62
CA VAL A 240 -0.98 22.20 2.39
C VAL A 240 -1.76 23.49 2.13
N LEU A 241 -1.52 24.15 1.00
CA LEU A 241 -2.34 25.28 0.53
C LEU A 241 -3.53 24.79 -0.30
N ARG A 242 -3.28 23.80 -1.17
CA ARG A 242 -4.32 23.12 -1.97
C ARG A 242 -3.78 21.83 -2.59
N TYR A 243 -4.69 20.90 -2.87
CA TYR A 243 -4.44 19.72 -3.68
C TYR A 243 -4.99 19.91 -5.09
N LEU A 244 -4.17 19.61 -6.10
CA LEU A 244 -4.52 19.67 -7.52
C LEU A 244 -4.76 18.23 -8.04
N PRO A 245 -6.01 17.81 -8.32
CA PRO A 245 -6.32 16.43 -8.71
C PRO A 245 -5.76 16.05 -10.09
N GLU A 246 -5.85 16.94 -11.08
CA GLU A 246 -5.48 16.65 -12.48
C GLU A 246 -4.00 16.91 -12.82
N PRO A 247 -3.12 17.09 -11.82
CA PRO A 247 -1.77 16.50 -11.92
C PRO A 247 -1.34 15.65 -10.70
N ARG A 248 -2.21 15.47 -9.69
CA ARG A 248 -1.89 14.84 -8.38
C ARG A 248 -0.71 15.49 -7.67
N MET A 249 -0.83 16.80 -7.46
CA MET A 249 0.21 17.62 -6.85
C MET A 249 -0.33 18.51 -5.74
N TYR A 250 0.55 18.88 -4.82
CA TYR A 250 0.28 19.83 -3.77
C TYR A 250 0.97 21.17 -4.03
N ASP A 251 0.23 22.23 -3.78
CA ASP A 251 0.77 23.56 -3.55
C ASP A 251 1.05 23.67 -2.04
N LEU A 252 2.32 23.87 -1.67
CA LEU A 252 2.76 23.84 -0.28
C LEU A 252 3.23 25.22 0.17
N ASP A 253 3.00 25.57 1.43
CA ASP A 253 3.59 26.74 2.07
C ASP A 253 4.82 26.31 2.87
N LEU A 254 6.01 26.68 2.40
CA LEU A 254 7.26 26.38 3.10
C LEU A 254 7.42 27.29 4.33
N PRO A 255 7.99 26.76 5.43
CA PRO A 255 8.21 27.54 6.64
C PRO A 255 9.18 28.70 6.39
N PHE A 256 9.12 29.71 7.28
CA PHE A 256 10.02 30.87 7.28
C PHE A 256 10.04 31.71 5.99
N GLY A 257 8.94 31.70 5.22
CA GLY A 257 8.86 32.42 3.95
C GLY A 257 9.67 31.78 2.83
N GLY A 258 9.89 30.46 2.91
CA GLY A 258 10.67 29.67 1.94
C GLY A 258 10.05 29.57 0.54
N GLY A 259 8.84 30.10 0.34
CA GLY A 259 8.14 30.10 -0.95
C GLY A 259 7.07 29.00 -1.06
N GLN A 260 6.50 28.89 -2.26
CA GLN A 260 5.37 28.00 -2.56
C GLN A 260 5.73 27.01 -3.67
N PRO A 261 6.30 25.84 -3.34
CA PRO A 261 6.61 24.82 -4.31
C PRO A 261 5.38 23.98 -4.66
N LEU A 262 5.40 23.46 -5.88
CA LEU A 262 4.49 22.45 -6.37
C LEU A 262 5.17 21.07 -6.24
N VAL A 263 4.61 20.17 -5.42
CA VAL A 263 5.21 18.87 -5.08
C VAL A 263 4.26 17.71 -5.43
N PRO A 264 4.72 16.64 -6.10
CA PRO A 264 3.89 15.47 -6.40
C PRO A 264 3.38 14.76 -5.14
N VAL A 265 2.18 14.19 -5.20
CA VAL A 265 1.60 13.42 -4.09
C VAL A 265 2.53 12.32 -3.57
N THR A 266 3.25 11.65 -4.47
CA THR A 266 4.22 10.57 -4.16
C THR A 266 5.39 11.01 -3.30
N ASN A 267 5.61 12.32 -3.15
CA ASN A 267 6.73 12.94 -2.45
C ASN A 267 6.28 13.73 -1.21
N VAL A 268 5.04 13.52 -0.78
CA VAL A 268 4.42 14.19 0.36
C VAL A 268 3.79 13.12 1.27
N GLN A 269 3.92 13.30 2.58
CA GLN A 269 3.24 12.47 3.58
C GLN A 269 2.85 13.31 4.79
N PRO A 270 1.82 12.92 5.57
CA PRO A 270 1.46 13.64 6.79
C PRO A 270 2.61 13.71 7.81
N ALA A 271 2.88 14.92 8.31
CA ALA A 271 3.86 15.18 9.36
C ALA A 271 3.23 15.03 10.76
N GLY A 272 4.05 14.78 11.78
CA GLY A 272 3.59 14.74 13.18
C GLY A 272 2.65 13.59 13.56
N VAL A 273 2.45 12.61 12.66
CA VAL A 273 1.56 11.47 12.92
C VAL A 273 2.31 10.36 13.64
N ASP A 274 2.09 10.16 14.93
CA ASP A 274 2.88 9.21 15.72
C ASP A 274 2.18 7.88 16.04
N SER A 275 0.93 7.71 15.59
CA SER A 275 0.15 6.49 15.82
C SER A 275 -0.68 6.08 14.61
N CYS A 276 -1.05 4.81 14.55
CA CYS A 276 -1.97 4.30 13.54
C CYS A 276 -3.37 4.93 13.64
N HIS A 277 -3.80 5.34 14.84
CA HIS A 277 -5.08 6.00 15.04
C HIS A 277 -5.10 7.40 14.43
N ALA A 278 -4.07 8.21 14.69
CA ALA A 278 -3.94 9.53 14.07
C ALA A 278 -3.81 9.42 12.53
N ALA A 279 -3.13 8.38 12.04
CA ALA A 279 -3.05 8.09 10.61
C ALA A 279 -4.42 7.73 10.02
N GLN A 280 -5.22 6.97 10.75
CA GLN A 280 -6.57 6.58 10.37
C GLN A 280 -7.51 7.79 10.28
N GLU A 281 -7.45 8.72 11.24
CA GLU A 281 -8.24 9.97 11.21
C GLU A 281 -7.93 10.82 9.97
N ILE A 282 -6.65 10.96 9.62
CA ILE A 282 -6.23 11.69 8.42
C ILE A 282 -6.74 10.99 7.14
N LEU A 283 -6.64 9.66 7.08
CA LEU A 283 -7.13 8.89 5.94
C LEU A 283 -8.65 9.04 5.78
N GLU A 284 -9.41 8.93 6.86
CA GLU A 284 -10.87 9.09 6.85
C GLU A 284 -11.27 10.50 6.38
N LEU A 285 -10.56 11.53 6.86
CA LEU A 285 -10.80 12.91 6.45
C LEU A 285 -10.48 13.13 4.96
N ALA A 286 -9.38 12.57 4.46
CA ALA A 286 -9.02 12.63 3.05
C ALA A 286 -10.05 11.90 2.16
N LEU A 287 -10.52 10.73 2.58
CA LEU A 287 -11.56 9.99 1.85
C LEU A 287 -12.89 10.74 1.83
N ALA A 288 -13.28 11.35 2.96
CA ALA A 288 -14.48 12.19 3.03
C ALA A 288 -14.38 13.40 2.09
N GLN A 289 -13.21 14.04 2.00
CA GLN A 289 -12.96 15.13 1.07
C GLN A 289 -13.09 14.69 -0.40
N GLN A 290 -12.54 13.52 -0.75
CA GLN A 290 -12.65 12.94 -2.10
C GLN A 290 -14.10 12.62 -2.46
N GLU A 291 -14.85 12.04 -1.52
CA GLU A 291 -16.26 11.74 -1.71
C GLU A 291 -17.08 13.02 -1.88
N ALA A 292 -16.82 14.05 -1.08
CA ALA A 292 -17.53 15.31 -1.17
C ALA A 292 -17.26 16.06 -2.49
N ARG A 293 -16.06 15.93 -3.08
CA ARG A 293 -15.78 16.41 -4.46
C ARG A 293 -16.63 15.70 -5.52
N ARG A 294 -17.04 14.44 -5.32
CA ARG A 294 -17.93 13.74 -6.27
C ARG A 294 -19.36 14.27 -6.25
N PHE A 295 -19.78 14.86 -5.13
CA PHE A 295 -21.08 15.51 -4.98
C PHE A 295 -21.08 16.99 -5.40
N HIS A 296 -19.98 17.48 -5.96
CA HIS A 296 -19.92 18.83 -6.50
C HIS A 296 -20.96 19.06 -7.59
N LEU A 297 -21.67 20.18 -7.46
CA LEU A 297 -22.61 20.66 -8.46
C LEU A 297 -21.91 21.48 -9.56
N ASP A 298 -20.57 21.62 -9.51
CA ASP A 298 -19.73 22.41 -10.42
C ASP A 298 -20.34 23.79 -10.79
N LEU A 299 -20.88 24.46 -9.77
CA LEU A 299 -21.53 25.74 -9.97
C LEU A 299 -20.45 26.82 -10.18
N GLU A 300 -20.33 27.25 -11.43
CA GLU A 300 -19.40 28.29 -11.88
C GLU A 300 -19.58 29.62 -11.12
N GLU A 301 -18.52 30.44 -11.06
CA GLU A 301 -18.60 31.81 -10.56
C GLU A 301 -19.71 32.58 -11.30
N GLY A 302 -20.53 33.32 -10.55
CA GLY A 302 -21.70 34.03 -11.06
C GLY A 302 -22.97 33.19 -11.14
N ARG A 303 -22.94 31.87 -10.90
CA ARG A 303 -24.16 31.07 -10.84
C ARG A 303 -25.04 31.51 -9.67
N ARG A 304 -26.33 31.71 -9.98
CA ARG A 304 -27.34 32.06 -8.97
C ARG A 304 -27.76 30.83 -8.19
N VAL A 305 -27.78 30.97 -6.88
CA VAL A 305 -28.13 29.93 -5.91
C VAL A 305 -29.15 30.47 -4.92
N GLN A 306 -30.01 29.58 -4.40
CA GLN A 306 -30.93 29.88 -3.31
C GLN A 306 -30.45 29.15 -2.06
N ILE A 307 -30.26 29.89 -0.97
CA ILE A 307 -29.87 29.30 0.31
C ILE A 307 -31.08 28.65 0.95
N VAL A 308 -31.01 27.35 1.20
CA VAL A 308 -32.02 26.60 1.96
C VAL A 308 -31.47 26.47 3.38
N GLY A 309 -31.99 27.28 4.31
CA GLY A 309 -31.55 27.25 5.71
C GLY A 309 -32.08 26.01 6.45
N ASP A 310 -31.37 25.59 7.50
CA ASP A 310 -31.90 24.61 8.45
C ASP A 310 -32.82 25.27 9.50
N HIS A 311 -33.46 24.45 10.35
CA HIS A 311 -34.45 24.90 11.33
C HIS A 311 -33.93 25.90 12.40
N SER A 312 -32.61 26.11 12.50
CA SER A 312 -31.99 26.97 13.51
C SER A 312 -31.66 28.38 13.00
N ASP A 313 -31.47 28.58 11.69
CA ASP A 313 -30.98 29.84 11.13
C ASP A 313 -31.95 30.49 10.11
N THR A 314 -33.08 30.95 10.65
CA THR A 314 -34.19 31.55 9.86
C THR A 314 -33.82 32.86 9.16
N GLU A 315 -32.69 33.49 9.51
CA GLU A 315 -32.22 34.76 8.94
C GLU A 315 -31.58 34.64 7.55
N LEU A 316 -31.15 33.44 7.15
CA LEU A 316 -30.51 33.19 5.84
C LEU A 316 -31.33 32.28 4.91
N ALA A 317 -32.38 31.62 5.42
CA ALA A 317 -33.28 30.78 4.60
C ALA A 317 -33.95 31.56 3.44
N ASN A 318 -33.96 31.01 2.24
CA ASN A 318 -34.51 31.59 1.01
C ASN A 318 -33.82 32.87 0.49
N VAL A 319 -32.61 33.18 0.94
CA VAL A 319 -31.83 34.29 0.37
C VAL A 319 -31.23 33.83 -0.98
N LEU A 320 -31.36 34.67 -2.00
CA LEU A 320 -30.68 34.49 -3.28
C LEU A 320 -29.27 35.06 -3.19
N GLY A 321 -28.34 34.38 -3.85
CA GLY A 321 -26.98 34.85 -4.00
C GLY A 321 -26.35 34.35 -5.28
N SER A 322 -25.15 34.85 -5.54
CA SER A 322 -24.29 34.37 -6.63
C SER A 322 -23.01 33.81 -6.05
N ILE A 323 -22.52 32.72 -6.60
CA ILE A 323 -21.22 32.17 -6.22
C ILE A 323 -20.13 33.16 -6.64
N VAL A 324 -19.33 33.60 -5.67
CA VAL A 324 -18.20 34.54 -5.86
C VAL A 324 -16.91 33.76 -5.95
N ARG A 325 -16.81 32.72 -5.14
CA ARG A 325 -15.63 31.91 -5.08
C ARG A 325 -16.03 30.51 -4.74
N TYR A 326 -15.44 29.60 -5.48
CA TYR A 326 -15.58 28.19 -5.24
C TYR A 326 -14.24 27.57 -5.55
N GLN A 327 -13.68 26.92 -4.53
CA GLN A 327 -12.42 26.20 -4.67
C GLN A 327 -12.69 24.73 -4.42
N PRO A 328 -13.03 23.96 -5.47
CA PRO A 328 -13.20 22.52 -5.39
C PRO A 328 -12.03 21.80 -4.73
N ALA A 329 -10.85 22.43 -4.84
CA ALA A 329 -9.58 21.96 -4.35
C ALA A 329 -9.34 22.14 -2.84
N GLY A 330 -10.14 22.97 -2.15
CA GLY A 330 -9.86 23.40 -0.77
C GLY A 330 -11.03 23.39 0.21
N SER A 331 -12.28 23.42 -0.27
CA SER A 331 -13.48 23.22 0.55
C SER A 331 -14.68 22.82 -0.31
N THR A 332 -15.67 22.13 0.28
CA THR A 332 -17.01 21.94 -0.29
C THR A 332 -17.89 23.19 -0.17
N ASP A 333 -17.40 24.19 0.53
CA ASP A 333 -18.12 25.43 0.79
C ASP A 333 -18.04 26.35 -0.44
N TYR A 334 -19.20 26.88 -0.81
CA TYR A 334 -19.30 27.96 -1.78
C TYR A 334 -19.25 29.29 -1.04
N GLU A 335 -18.37 30.20 -1.46
CA GLU A 335 -18.45 31.59 -1.05
C GLU A 335 -19.56 32.25 -1.88
N VAL A 336 -20.67 32.58 -1.23
CA VAL A 336 -21.84 33.16 -1.87
C VAL A 336 -21.93 34.64 -1.51
N SER A 337 -21.94 35.52 -2.52
CA SER A 337 -22.35 36.90 -2.35
C SER A 337 -23.87 36.92 -2.29
N LEU A 338 -24.40 37.27 -1.13
CA LEU A 338 -25.83 37.48 -0.95
C LEU A 338 -26.26 38.73 -1.71
N GLU A 339 -27.30 38.61 -2.54
CA GLU A 339 -27.93 39.79 -3.14
C GLU A 339 -28.55 40.64 -1.98
N LYS A 340 -28.14 41.91 -1.81
CA LYS A 340 -28.71 42.82 -0.80
C LYS A 340 -30.15 43.23 -1.18
N PRO A 341 -31.06 43.41 -0.20
CA PRO A 341 -31.37 42.54 0.92
C PRO A 341 -32.85 42.08 0.88
N ARG A 342 -33.21 41.05 1.66
CA ARG A 342 -34.56 40.47 1.81
C ARG A 342 -35.68 41.52 1.77
N GLU A 343 -36.37 41.60 0.66
CA GLU A 343 -37.59 42.38 0.57
C GLU A 343 -38.73 41.60 1.22
N TRP A 344 -39.54 42.25 2.07
CA TRP A 344 -40.77 41.64 2.54
C TRP A 344 -41.94 42.10 1.65
N PRO A 345 -42.76 41.17 1.12
CA PRO A 345 -43.94 41.55 0.37
C PRO A 345 -44.99 42.09 1.35
N CYS A 346 -45.52 43.28 1.08
CA CYS A 346 -46.61 43.82 1.89
C CYS A 346 -47.84 42.91 1.81
N PRO A 347 -48.41 42.43 2.93
CA PRO A 347 -49.57 41.53 2.89
C PRO A 347 -50.82 42.22 2.33
N ARG A 348 -50.83 43.56 2.27
CA ARG A 348 -51.97 44.36 1.81
C ARG A 348 -51.87 44.78 0.34
N CYS A 349 -50.68 44.99 -0.19
CA CYS A 349 -50.50 45.54 -1.55
C CYS A 349 -49.38 44.87 -2.35
N THR A 350 -48.81 43.79 -1.83
CA THR A 350 -47.75 42.95 -2.43
C THR A 350 -46.44 43.66 -2.78
N LEU A 351 -46.34 44.97 -2.55
CA LEU A 351 -45.11 45.73 -2.77
C LEU A 351 -43.97 45.16 -1.93
N LEU A 352 -42.84 44.93 -2.58
CA LEU A 352 -41.60 44.54 -1.95
C LEU A 352 -40.96 45.75 -1.26
N ASN A 353 -40.82 45.65 0.07
CA ASN A 353 -40.28 46.71 0.93
C ASN A 353 -38.89 46.33 1.43
N LEU A 354 -38.05 47.35 1.61
CA LEU A 354 -36.72 47.17 2.19
C LEU A 354 -36.82 46.51 3.59
N PRO A 355 -35.88 45.61 3.95
CA PRO A 355 -35.94 44.86 5.20
C PRO A 355 -35.92 45.72 6.47
N ALA A 356 -35.32 46.91 6.41
CA ALA A 356 -35.31 47.88 7.51
C ALA A 356 -36.67 48.61 7.69
N ALA A 357 -37.56 48.56 6.70
CA ALA A 357 -38.86 49.20 6.76
C ALA A 357 -39.82 48.37 7.61
N ARG A 358 -40.37 48.99 8.67
CA ARG A 358 -41.42 48.39 9.52
C ARG A 358 -42.83 48.56 8.96
N THR A 359 -42.99 49.45 7.98
CA THR A 359 -44.25 49.75 7.31
C THR A 359 -44.04 49.85 5.81
N CYS A 360 -45.06 49.49 5.04
CA CYS A 360 -45.01 49.51 3.60
C CYS A 360 -44.97 50.95 3.08
N ARG A 361 -44.02 51.27 2.19
CA ARG A 361 -43.85 52.65 1.68
C ARG A 361 -45.05 53.19 0.89
N VAL A 362 -45.89 52.31 0.34
CA VAL A 362 -47.10 52.70 -0.42
C VAL A 362 -48.35 52.74 0.46
N CYS A 363 -48.71 51.63 1.12
CA CYS A 363 -49.98 51.53 1.85
C CYS A 363 -49.87 51.71 3.36
N GLN A 364 -48.66 51.93 3.88
CA GLN A 364 -48.33 52.06 5.31
C GLN A 364 -48.71 50.84 6.17
N GLY A 365 -49.08 49.71 5.55
CA GLY A 365 -49.34 48.45 6.25
C GLY A 365 -48.10 47.97 6.98
N ALA A 366 -48.25 47.46 8.20
CA ALA A 366 -47.15 46.90 8.97
C ALA A 366 -46.57 45.65 8.29
N ARG A 367 -45.29 45.39 8.57
CA ARG A 367 -44.59 44.16 8.20
C ARG A 367 -45.26 42.93 8.77
#